data_AF-A0A850C5I9-F1
#
_entry.id   AF-A0A850C5I9-F1
#
_cell.length_a   1.000
_cell.length_b   1.000
_cell.length_c   1.000
_cell.angle_alpha   90.00
_cell.angle_beta   90.00
_cell.angle_gamma   90.00
#
_symmetry.space_group_name_H-M   'P 1'
#
loop_
_entity.id
_entity.type
_entity.pdbx_description
1 polymer ?
#
loop_
_entity_poly.entity_id
_entity_poly.type
_entity_poly.pdbx_seq_one_letter_code
_entity_poly.pdbx_strand_id
1 'polypeptide(L)'
;MLILGVFSLVQIILLPGLILLRLVRFRGTFWQGFVYTFALSLLLNYCAVFLLAALNLYSRPVILVLFAIQMILATWLYREDLRKPLFNVFRDLWIRSASALTGLFPTLDEDLPRSQKAVHYVFLLFTLVSLVFALDRIWWSWGIFRDNLGTVFEGWDTVYSWNRWAEVWYGGGIPLDSRFYPQLMPTNWSLTYAFIGDSSIQLFAKSLMSLFVIGIFIQLFDLGITFRQPGYFAAIVLLRALIVKFIGEGISNGYVDTAAAFFALLSLHTILRAQAINVESERRILWIMGIFFAAGAAVTKQAGVYIFPIYLLLTYIFLLRSNYRERVSPTALRNIVIWGIFASLIPLSWYGFKLILISQGVDESEVLINAGYAAQAYGNVDLVTQIVQALQKFGVYLVLFPLIL
;
A
#
# COMPACT_ATOMS: atom_id res chain seq x y z
N MET A 1 -2.07 -27.01 -11.10
CA MET A 1 -2.13 -26.17 -9.88
C MET A 1 -1.17 -24.99 -9.95
N LEU A 2 0.14 -25.18 -10.17
CA LEU A 2 1.12 -24.09 -10.25
C LEU A 2 0.74 -22.93 -11.19
N ILE A 3 0.34 -23.22 -12.43
CA ILE A 3 -0.07 -22.20 -13.42
C ILE A 3 -1.25 -21.35 -12.89
N LEU A 4 -2.24 -21.99 -12.25
CA LEU A 4 -3.40 -21.28 -11.69
C LEU A 4 -3.00 -20.43 -10.48
N GLY A 5 -2.04 -20.89 -9.68
CA GLY A 5 -1.42 -20.08 -8.63
C GLY A 5 -0.73 -18.84 -9.20
N VAL A 6 0.03 -18.97 -10.29
CA VAL A 6 0.63 -17.82 -10.99
C VAL A 6 -0.44 -16.87 -11.55
N PHE A 7 -1.51 -17.39 -12.15
CA PHE A 7 -2.63 -16.56 -12.62
C PHE A 7 -3.31 -15.80 -11.49
N SER A 8 -3.44 -16.42 -10.31
CA SER A 8 -3.97 -15.72 -9.13
C SER A 8 -3.07 -14.57 -8.71
N LEU A 9 -1.74 -14.71 -8.76
CA LEU A 9 -0.81 -13.61 -8.50
C LEU A 9 -0.97 -12.49 -9.52
N VAL A 10 -1.15 -12.81 -10.82
CA VAL A 10 -1.43 -11.80 -11.85
C VAL A 10 -2.75 -11.06 -11.58
N GLN A 11 -3.80 -11.78 -11.17
CA GLN A 11 -5.07 -11.19 -10.77
C GLN A 11 -4.92 -10.25 -9.57
N ILE A 12 -4.17 -10.68 -8.56
CA ILE A 12 -4.02 -9.95 -7.29
C ILE A 12 -3.12 -8.73 -7.43
N ILE A 13 -2.01 -8.86 -8.16
CA ILE A 13 -0.93 -7.86 -8.18
C ILE A 13 -1.10 -6.87 -9.34
N LEU A 14 -1.67 -7.29 -10.48
CA LEU A 14 -1.52 -6.54 -11.72
C LEU A 14 -2.84 -6.17 -12.37
N LEU A 15 -3.70 -7.15 -12.64
CA LEU A 15 -4.65 -7.03 -13.74
C LEU A 15 -5.75 -5.96 -13.53
N PRO A 16 -6.51 -5.94 -12.41
CA PRO A 16 -7.54 -4.93 -12.20
C PRO A 16 -6.98 -3.51 -12.12
N GLY A 17 -5.86 -3.33 -11.40
CA GLY A 17 -5.22 -2.03 -11.23
C GLY A 17 -4.65 -1.49 -12.54
N LEU A 18 -4.05 -2.35 -13.37
CA LEU A 18 -3.54 -1.99 -14.69
C LEU A 18 -4.67 -1.47 -15.60
N ILE A 19 -5.79 -2.19 -15.63
CA ILE A 19 -6.99 -1.79 -16.39
C ILE A 19 -7.49 -0.42 -15.90
N LEU A 20 -7.65 -0.26 -14.58
CA LEU A 20 -8.17 0.99 -14.02
C LEU A 20 -7.26 2.17 -14.34
N LEU A 21 -5.94 2.04 -14.16
CA LEU A 21 -4.98 3.12 -14.48
C LEU A 21 -5.06 3.53 -15.96
N ARG A 22 -5.25 2.58 -16.88
CA ARG A 22 -5.44 2.88 -18.30
C ARG A 22 -6.74 3.60 -18.58
N LEU A 23 -7.84 3.18 -17.94
CA LEU A 23 -9.17 3.79 -18.10
C LEU A 23 -9.19 5.24 -17.60
N VAL A 24 -8.54 5.53 -16.47
CA VAL A 24 -8.42 6.91 -15.97
C VAL A 24 -7.32 7.72 -16.67
N ARG A 25 -6.63 7.12 -17.67
CA ARG A 25 -5.53 7.73 -18.42
C ARG A 25 -4.41 8.25 -17.51
N PHE A 26 -4.08 7.48 -16.49
CA PHE A 26 -3.05 7.85 -15.52
C PHE A 26 -1.69 8.04 -16.20
N ARG A 27 -1.02 9.15 -15.88
CA ARG A 27 0.31 9.50 -16.37
C ARG A 27 1.25 9.64 -15.17
N GLY A 28 1.96 8.57 -14.86
CA GLY A 28 2.95 8.53 -13.79
C GLY A 28 4.31 8.08 -14.29
N THR A 29 5.29 8.09 -13.39
CA THR A 29 6.55 7.38 -13.60
C THR A 29 6.30 5.87 -13.65
N PHE A 30 7.28 5.10 -14.11
CA PHE A 30 7.20 3.65 -14.06
C PHE A 30 7.03 3.12 -12.63
N TRP A 31 7.84 3.63 -11.70
CA TRP A 31 7.81 3.24 -10.28
C TRP A 31 6.45 3.51 -9.64
N GLN A 32 5.91 4.71 -9.86
CA GLN A 32 4.58 5.10 -9.41
C GLN A 32 3.49 4.21 -10.02
N GLY A 33 3.56 3.96 -11.34
CA GLY A 33 2.61 3.08 -12.03
C GLY A 33 2.59 1.68 -11.43
N PHE A 34 3.77 1.10 -11.16
CA PHE A 34 3.89 -0.23 -10.55
C PHE A 34 3.21 -0.29 -9.18
N VAL A 35 3.53 0.63 -8.25
CA VAL A 35 2.93 0.61 -6.90
C VAL A 35 1.44 0.93 -6.91
N TYR A 36 0.96 1.78 -7.81
CA TYR A 36 -0.47 2.10 -7.93
C TYR A 36 -1.25 0.94 -8.54
N THR A 37 -0.69 0.27 -9.55
CA THR A 37 -1.29 -0.93 -10.11
C THR A 37 -1.44 -2.02 -9.05
N PHE A 38 -0.40 -2.23 -8.22
CA PHE A 38 -0.46 -3.18 -7.13
C PHE A 38 -1.57 -2.85 -6.12
N ALA A 39 -1.57 -1.62 -5.60
CA ALA A 39 -2.55 -1.17 -4.62
C ALA A 39 -4.00 -1.20 -5.13
N LEU A 40 -4.23 -0.73 -6.36
CA LEU A 40 -5.56 -0.73 -6.97
C LEU A 40 -6.04 -2.15 -7.27
N SER A 41 -5.16 -3.07 -7.65
CA SER A 41 -5.53 -4.47 -7.86
C SER A 41 -6.06 -5.09 -6.57
N LEU A 42 -5.35 -4.90 -5.45
CA LEU A 42 -5.79 -5.37 -4.13
C LEU A 42 -7.16 -4.81 -3.72
N LEU A 43 -7.37 -3.50 -3.91
CA LEU A 43 -8.63 -2.84 -3.57
C LEU A 43 -9.80 -3.31 -4.44
N LEU A 44 -9.60 -3.39 -5.75
CA LEU A 44 -10.63 -3.82 -6.69
C LEU A 44 -10.99 -5.29 -6.48
N ASN A 45 -10.00 -6.14 -6.18
CA ASN A 45 -10.25 -7.54 -5.83
C ASN A 45 -11.01 -7.66 -4.50
N TYR A 46 -10.67 -6.89 -3.47
CA TYR A 46 -11.44 -6.84 -2.22
C TYR A 46 -12.91 -6.52 -2.49
N CYS A 47 -13.19 -5.44 -3.23
CA CYS A 47 -14.57 -5.07 -3.58
C CYS A 47 -15.28 -6.16 -4.38
N ALA A 48 -14.61 -6.77 -5.36
CA ALA A 48 -15.19 -7.83 -6.18
C ALA A 48 -15.51 -9.08 -5.36
N VAL A 49 -14.57 -9.56 -4.54
CA VAL A 49 -14.76 -10.75 -3.68
C VAL A 49 -15.87 -10.52 -2.68
N PHE A 50 -15.89 -9.36 -2.01
CA PHE A 50 -16.93 -9.01 -1.05
C PHE A 50 -18.32 -9.02 -1.71
N LEU A 51 -18.47 -8.35 -2.87
CA LEU A 51 -19.74 -8.30 -3.58
C LEU A 51 -20.18 -9.68 -4.09
N LEU A 52 -19.25 -10.47 -4.64
CA LEU A 52 -19.56 -11.82 -5.12
C LEU A 52 -19.99 -12.74 -3.97
N ALA A 53 -19.33 -12.68 -2.81
CA ALA A 53 -19.67 -13.49 -1.65
C ALA A 53 -21.03 -13.06 -1.06
N ALA A 54 -21.27 -11.76 -0.92
CA ALA A 54 -22.56 -11.24 -0.45
C ALA A 54 -23.75 -11.66 -1.35
N LEU A 55 -23.49 -11.87 -2.64
CA LEU A 55 -24.47 -12.36 -3.61
C LEU A 55 -24.49 -13.89 -3.76
N ASN A 56 -23.69 -14.63 -3.00
CA ASN A 56 -23.49 -16.08 -3.13
C ASN A 56 -23.01 -16.52 -4.53
N LEU A 57 -22.26 -15.67 -5.22
CA LEU A 57 -21.67 -15.91 -6.54
C LEU A 57 -20.17 -16.20 -6.50
N TYR A 58 -19.51 -16.04 -5.34
CA TYR A 58 -18.07 -16.27 -5.21
C TYR A 58 -17.73 -17.76 -5.31
N SER A 59 -17.42 -18.18 -6.52
CA SER A 59 -17.06 -19.55 -6.87
C SER A 59 -15.91 -19.56 -7.87
N ARG A 60 -15.20 -20.68 -7.95
CA ARG A 60 -14.07 -20.85 -8.88
C ARG A 60 -14.43 -20.55 -10.34
N PRO A 61 -15.52 -21.07 -10.93
CA PRO A 61 -15.87 -20.75 -12.32
C PRO A 61 -16.09 -19.25 -12.55
N VAL A 62 -16.76 -18.58 -11.61
CA VAL A 62 -17.04 -17.13 -11.70
C VAL A 62 -15.73 -16.33 -11.67
N ILE A 63 -14.79 -16.67 -10.80
CA ILE A 63 -13.48 -16.01 -10.73
C ILE A 63 -12.64 -16.25 -11.98
N LEU A 64 -12.66 -17.46 -12.55
CA LEU A 64 -11.95 -17.75 -13.81
C LEU A 64 -12.56 -16.99 -15.00
N VAL A 65 -13.89 -16.86 -15.05
CA VAL A 65 -14.58 -16.04 -16.07
C VAL A 65 -14.23 -14.56 -15.90
N LEU A 66 -14.24 -14.04 -14.68
CA LEU A 66 -13.86 -12.66 -14.39
C LEU A 66 -12.41 -12.38 -14.83
N PHE A 67 -11.48 -13.29 -14.51
CA PHE A 67 -10.08 -13.21 -14.95
C PHE A 67 -9.97 -13.20 -16.48
N ALA A 68 -10.68 -14.10 -17.17
CA ALA A 68 -10.66 -14.15 -18.64
C ALA A 68 -11.19 -12.85 -19.26
N ILE A 69 -12.29 -12.29 -18.75
CA ILE A 69 -12.85 -11.00 -19.18
C ILE A 69 -11.82 -9.89 -18.99
N GLN A 70 -11.16 -9.84 -17.82
CA GLN A 70 -10.15 -8.83 -17.53
C GLN A 70 -8.92 -8.98 -18.43
N MET A 71 -8.47 -10.20 -18.74
CA MET A 71 -7.38 -10.45 -19.69
C MET A 71 -7.72 -9.98 -21.11
N ILE A 72 -8.95 -10.23 -21.57
CA ILE A 72 -9.45 -9.72 -22.87
C ILE A 72 -9.47 -8.20 -22.86
N LEU A 73 -10.01 -7.58 -21.80
CA LEU A 73 -10.09 -6.13 -21.67
C LEU A 73 -8.70 -5.49 -21.62
N ALA A 74 -7.77 -6.05 -20.86
CA ALA A 74 -6.38 -5.58 -20.81
C ALA A 74 -5.70 -5.68 -22.17
N THR A 75 -5.86 -6.82 -22.87
CA THR A 75 -5.33 -7.01 -24.23
C THR A 75 -5.91 -5.97 -25.19
N TRP A 76 -7.21 -5.69 -25.10
CA TRP A 76 -7.87 -4.69 -25.94
C TRP A 76 -7.41 -3.26 -25.64
N LEU A 77 -7.29 -2.88 -24.36
CA LEU A 77 -6.85 -1.56 -23.91
C LEU A 77 -5.38 -1.26 -24.25
N TYR A 78 -4.53 -2.30 -24.26
CA TYR A 78 -3.09 -2.21 -24.52
C TYR A 78 -2.69 -2.74 -25.90
N ARG A 79 -3.63 -2.98 -26.81
CA ARG A 79 -3.39 -3.56 -28.15
C ARG A 79 -2.33 -2.82 -28.98
N GLU A 80 -2.22 -1.51 -28.82
CA GLU A 80 -1.23 -0.68 -29.51
C GLU A 80 0.18 -0.88 -28.94
N ASP A 81 0.27 -1.02 -27.61
CA ASP A 81 1.53 -1.27 -26.91
C ASP A 81 2.00 -2.71 -27.12
N LEU A 82 1.08 -3.69 -27.17
CA LEU A 82 1.38 -5.10 -27.43
C LEU A 82 1.88 -5.38 -28.85
N ARG A 83 1.59 -4.49 -29.82
CA ARG A 83 2.13 -4.59 -31.19
C ARG A 83 3.58 -4.12 -31.29
N LYS A 84 4.10 -3.42 -30.28
CA LYS A 84 5.50 -2.99 -30.26
C LYS A 84 6.38 -4.19 -29.90
N PRO A 85 7.55 -4.36 -30.55
CA PRO A 85 8.54 -5.34 -30.12
C PRO A 85 8.88 -5.16 -28.64
N LEU A 86 8.94 -6.25 -27.86
CA LEU A 86 9.26 -6.22 -26.43
C LEU A 86 10.55 -5.42 -26.14
N PHE A 87 11.55 -5.56 -27.00
CA PHE A 87 12.80 -4.81 -26.91
C PHE A 87 12.58 -3.29 -26.87
N ASN A 88 11.65 -2.76 -27.68
CA ASN A 88 11.34 -1.33 -27.69
C ASN A 88 10.69 -0.89 -26.38
N VAL A 89 9.81 -1.72 -25.81
CA VAL A 89 9.18 -1.43 -24.51
C VAL A 89 10.23 -1.36 -23.40
N PHE A 90 11.16 -2.33 -23.35
CA PHE A 90 12.26 -2.32 -22.38
C PHE A 90 13.24 -1.18 -22.61
N ARG A 91 13.57 -0.86 -23.86
CA ARG A 91 14.43 0.27 -24.20
C ARG A 91 13.81 1.59 -23.77
N ASP A 92 12.53 1.81 -24.05
CA ASP A 92 11.81 3.04 -23.66
C ASP A 92 11.76 3.17 -22.13
N LEU A 93 11.54 2.06 -21.43
CA LEU A 93 11.59 2.02 -19.96
C LEU A 93 13.00 2.35 -19.44
N TRP A 94 14.04 1.74 -20.00
CA TRP A 94 15.43 2.00 -19.63
C TRP A 94 15.81 3.46 -19.85
N ILE A 95 15.48 4.04 -21.01
CA ILE A 95 15.77 5.44 -21.33
C ILE A 95 15.08 6.37 -20.33
N ARG A 96 13.82 6.10 -19.96
CA ARG A 96 13.09 6.90 -18.97
C ARG A 96 13.69 6.79 -17.56
N SER A 97 14.09 5.59 -17.15
CA SER A 97 14.73 5.40 -15.84
C SER A 97 16.13 6.02 -15.81
N ALA A 98 16.91 5.85 -16.87
CA ALA A 98 18.25 6.43 -16.99
C ALA A 98 18.18 7.96 -16.99
N SER A 99 17.25 8.57 -17.75
CA SER A 99 17.10 10.03 -17.79
C SER A 99 16.61 10.61 -16.45
N ALA A 100 15.78 9.87 -15.72
CA ALA A 100 15.36 10.26 -14.38
C ALA A 100 16.53 10.20 -13.37
N LEU A 101 17.39 9.18 -13.47
CA LEU A 101 18.58 9.04 -12.64
C LEU A 101 19.67 10.06 -12.98
N THR A 102 19.91 10.37 -14.26
CA THR A 102 20.87 11.43 -14.62
C THR A 102 20.43 12.79 -14.11
N GLY A 103 19.11 13.03 -14.05
CA GLY A 103 18.55 14.23 -13.44
C GLY A 103 18.85 14.42 -11.95
N LEU A 104 19.31 13.38 -11.23
CA LEU A 104 19.75 13.49 -9.84
C LEU A 104 21.11 14.19 -9.69
N PHE A 105 21.91 14.21 -10.75
CA PHE A 105 23.28 14.74 -10.73
C PHE A 105 23.31 16.05 -11.54
N PRO A 106 23.07 17.21 -10.90
CA PRO A 106 23.11 18.50 -11.59
C PRO A 106 24.48 18.72 -12.23
N THR A 107 24.49 19.27 -13.45
CA THR A 107 25.73 19.67 -14.12
C THR A 107 26.43 20.74 -13.31
N LEU A 108 27.72 20.57 -13.08
CA LEU A 108 28.53 21.56 -12.38
C LEU A 108 28.67 22.80 -13.28
N ASP A 109 28.30 23.96 -12.76
CA ASP A 109 28.63 25.24 -13.40
C ASP A 109 30.11 25.54 -13.14
N GLU A 110 30.89 25.67 -14.23
CA GLU A 110 32.33 25.87 -14.18
C GLU A 110 32.71 27.21 -13.53
N ASP A 111 31.80 28.18 -13.49
CA ASP A 111 32.05 29.51 -12.94
C ASP A 111 31.81 29.60 -11.41
N LEU A 112 31.37 28.51 -10.77
CA LEU A 112 31.09 28.51 -9.33
C LEU A 112 32.35 28.74 -8.47
N PRO A 113 32.26 29.52 -7.38
CA PRO A 113 33.30 29.64 -6.37
C PRO A 113 33.75 28.27 -5.82
N ARG A 114 35.04 28.13 -5.47
CA ARG A 114 35.61 26.87 -4.95
C ARG A 114 34.84 26.28 -3.76
N SER A 115 34.36 27.12 -2.85
CA SER A 115 33.57 26.67 -1.68
C SER A 115 32.23 26.06 -2.09
N GLN A 116 31.54 26.64 -3.07
CA GLN A 116 30.28 26.12 -3.59
C GLN A 116 30.49 24.83 -4.39
N LYS A 117 31.58 24.72 -5.15
CA LYS A 117 31.98 23.47 -5.81
C LYS A 117 32.21 22.35 -4.80
N ALA A 118 32.87 22.62 -3.67
CA ALA A 118 33.07 21.63 -2.62
C ALA A 118 31.75 21.13 -2.02
N VAL A 119 30.82 22.05 -1.68
CA VAL A 119 29.47 21.69 -1.20
C VAL A 119 28.72 20.85 -2.24
N HIS A 120 28.82 21.21 -3.52
CA HIS A 120 28.23 20.46 -4.61
C HIS A 120 28.80 19.03 -4.70
N TYR A 121 30.12 18.85 -4.65
CA TYR A 121 30.73 17.52 -4.65
C TYR A 121 30.34 16.68 -3.43
N VAL A 122 30.25 17.28 -2.24
CA VAL A 122 29.76 16.59 -1.03
C VAL A 122 28.30 16.16 -1.22
N PHE A 123 27.45 17.01 -1.80
CA PHE A 123 26.08 16.67 -2.10
C PHE A 123 25.96 15.54 -3.14
N LEU A 124 26.77 15.58 -4.21
CA LEU A 124 26.81 14.50 -5.22
C LEU A 124 27.26 13.19 -4.58
N LEU A 125 28.32 13.21 -3.76
CA LEU A 125 28.80 12.04 -3.05
C LEU A 125 27.73 11.48 -2.11
N PHE A 126 27.08 12.36 -1.33
CA PHE A 126 25.97 11.96 -0.44
C PHE A 126 24.82 11.33 -1.23
N THR A 127 24.47 11.90 -2.38
CA THR A 127 23.42 11.37 -3.26
C THR A 127 23.79 10.00 -3.80
N LEU A 128 25.01 9.83 -4.31
CA LEU A 128 25.51 8.56 -4.83
C LEU A 128 25.51 7.48 -3.75
N VAL A 129 26.08 7.78 -2.58
CA VAL A 129 26.15 6.85 -1.44
C VAL A 129 24.75 6.45 -0.98
N SER A 130 23.85 7.43 -0.81
CA SER A 130 22.47 7.17 -0.38
C SER A 130 21.71 6.34 -1.40
N LEU A 131 21.91 6.60 -2.70
CA LEU A 131 21.29 5.85 -3.79
C LEU A 131 21.77 4.39 -3.82
N VAL A 132 23.09 4.17 -3.72
CA VAL A 132 23.66 2.81 -3.69
C VAL A 132 23.12 2.02 -2.52
N PHE A 133 23.10 2.62 -1.32
CA PHE A 133 22.52 1.95 -0.16
C PHE A 133 21.02 1.69 -0.35
N ALA A 134 20.24 2.66 -0.86
CA ALA A 134 18.82 2.44 -1.13
C ALA A 134 18.57 1.26 -2.08
N LEU A 135 19.34 1.15 -3.15
CA LEU A 135 19.25 0.03 -4.10
C LEU A 135 19.59 -1.31 -3.44
N ASP A 136 20.65 -1.36 -2.63
CA ASP A 136 21.00 -2.54 -1.84
C ASP A 136 19.89 -2.93 -0.85
N ARG A 137 19.20 -1.95 -0.24
CA ARG A 137 18.04 -2.23 0.64
C ARG A 137 16.82 -2.75 -0.12
N ILE A 138 16.56 -2.26 -1.33
CA ILE A 138 15.53 -2.81 -2.23
C ILE A 138 15.91 -4.23 -2.66
N TRP A 139 17.18 -4.49 -2.95
CA TRP A 139 17.67 -5.83 -3.27
C TRP A 139 17.50 -6.79 -2.09
N TRP A 140 17.78 -6.34 -0.87
CA TRP A 140 17.52 -7.12 0.35
C TRP A 140 16.04 -7.51 0.49
N SER A 141 15.10 -6.60 0.25
CA SER A 141 13.67 -6.94 0.35
C SER A 141 13.21 -7.89 -0.77
N TRP A 142 13.84 -7.82 -1.95
CA TRP A 142 13.68 -8.84 -2.99
C TRP A 142 14.19 -10.22 -2.55
N GLY A 143 15.29 -10.26 -1.80
CA GLY A 143 15.79 -11.48 -1.15
C GLY A 143 14.73 -12.12 -0.24
N ILE A 144 14.09 -11.33 0.63
CA ILE A 144 13.00 -11.81 1.50
C ILE A 144 11.84 -12.38 0.68
N PHE A 145 11.44 -11.71 -0.41
CA PHE A 145 10.40 -12.21 -1.29
C PHE A 145 10.76 -13.59 -1.87
N ARG A 146 11.97 -13.73 -2.41
CA ARG A 146 12.46 -15.00 -2.95
C ARG A 146 12.49 -16.09 -1.88
N ASP A 147 12.97 -15.78 -0.68
CA ASP A 147 13.12 -16.73 0.40
C ASP A 147 11.75 -17.15 0.97
N ASN A 148 10.69 -16.34 0.78
CA ASN A 148 9.31 -16.70 1.12
C ASN A 148 8.60 -17.53 0.03
N LEU A 149 9.13 -17.61 -1.20
CA LEU A 149 8.51 -18.41 -2.26
C LEU A 149 8.51 -19.90 -1.88
N GLY A 150 7.34 -20.52 -1.96
CA GLY A 150 7.18 -21.95 -1.63
C GLY A 150 7.02 -22.25 -0.14
N THR A 151 7.01 -21.25 0.74
CA THR A 151 6.78 -21.43 2.19
C THR A 151 5.31 -21.27 2.57
N VAL A 152 4.91 -21.72 3.75
CA VAL A 152 3.52 -21.65 4.27
C VAL A 152 3.41 -20.76 5.50
N PHE A 153 2.20 -20.38 5.91
CA PHE A 153 2.02 -19.52 7.08
C PHE A 153 2.38 -20.25 8.37
N GLU A 154 3.17 -19.61 9.24
CA GLU A 154 3.62 -20.21 10.51
C GLU A 154 3.30 -19.31 11.72
N GLY A 155 3.14 -18.00 11.50
CA GLY A 155 2.82 -17.04 12.56
C GLY A 155 1.40 -17.22 13.11
N TRP A 156 1.25 -17.09 14.43
CA TRP A 156 -0.02 -17.29 15.13
C TRP A 156 -1.16 -16.43 14.57
N ASP A 157 -1.00 -15.11 14.50
CA ASP A 157 -2.01 -14.19 13.92
C ASP A 157 -2.37 -14.60 12.49
N THR A 158 -1.37 -14.98 11.70
CA THR A 158 -1.57 -15.32 10.29
C THR A 158 -2.36 -16.62 10.13
N VAL A 159 -2.03 -17.65 10.90
CA VAL A 159 -2.68 -18.95 10.81
C VAL A 159 -4.10 -18.88 11.41
N TYR A 160 -4.22 -18.37 12.64
CA TYR A 160 -5.48 -18.39 13.39
C TYR A 160 -6.49 -17.33 12.94
N SER A 161 -6.01 -16.22 12.38
CA SER A 161 -6.87 -15.11 11.96
C SER A 161 -6.87 -14.95 10.45
N TRP A 162 -5.82 -14.37 9.89
CA TRP A 162 -5.84 -13.88 8.51
C TRP A 162 -6.07 -14.97 7.46
N ASN A 163 -5.37 -16.10 7.58
CA ASN A 163 -5.51 -17.24 6.67
C ASN A 163 -6.84 -17.98 6.90
N ARG A 164 -7.21 -18.21 8.16
CA ARG A 164 -8.50 -18.82 8.50
C ARG A 164 -9.67 -18.04 7.89
N TRP A 165 -9.64 -16.70 7.95
CA TRP A 165 -10.66 -15.87 7.31
C TRP A 165 -10.59 -15.97 5.79
N ALA A 166 -9.40 -16.08 5.19
CA ALA A 166 -9.26 -16.31 3.74
C ALA A 166 -9.89 -17.64 3.31
N GLU A 167 -9.83 -18.68 4.14
CA GLU A 167 -10.49 -19.97 3.90
C GLU A 167 -12.02 -19.84 3.95
N VAL A 168 -12.56 -19.04 4.87
CA VAL A 168 -14.00 -18.73 4.91
C VAL A 168 -14.43 -18.00 3.65
N TRP A 169 -13.68 -16.98 3.22
CA TRP A 169 -13.93 -16.29 1.95
C TRP A 169 -13.85 -17.24 0.77
N TYR A 170 -12.85 -18.14 0.73
CA TYR A 170 -12.70 -19.17 -0.30
C TYR A 170 -13.96 -20.04 -0.43
N GLY A 171 -14.58 -20.40 0.69
CA GLY A 171 -15.85 -21.14 0.72
C GLY A 171 -17.09 -20.33 0.30
N GLY A 172 -16.92 -19.07 -0.12
CA GLY A 172 -18.04 -18.16 -0.44
C GLY A 172 -18.71 -17.54 0.78
N GLY A 173 -18.20 -17.79 1.99
CA GLY A 173 -18.72 -17.24 3.24
C GLY A 173 -18.13 -15.87 3.59
N ILE A 174 -18.80 -15.18 4.51
CA ILE A 174 -18.29 -13.94 5.12
C ILE A 174 -17.90 -14.25 6.58
N PRO A 175 -16.66 -13.99 7.02
CA PRO A 175 -16.23 -14.28 8.40
C PRO A 175 -17.07 -13.56 9.46
N LEU A 176 -17.79 -14.33 10.26
CA LEU A 176 -18.65 -13.81 11.34
C LEU A 176 -17.86 -13.50 12.62
N ASP A 177 -16.75 -14.18 12.86
CA ASP A 177 -15.95 -14.11 14.08
C ASP A 177 -14.58 -13.44 13.84
N SER A 178 -14.66 -12.24 13.29
CA SER A 178 -13.52 -11.43 12.85
C SER A 178 -13.40 -10.11 13.61
N ARG A 179 -14.33 -9.82 14.53
CA ARG A 179 -14.39 -8.60 15.31
C ARG A 179 -14.30 -7.36 14.40
N PHE A 180 -13.43 -6.41 14.70
CA PHE A 180 -13.17 -5.26 13.81
C PHE A 180 -11.96 -5.44 12.89
N TYR A 181 -11.40 -6.65 12.77
CA TYR A 181 -10.29 -6.88 11.85
C TYR A 181 -10.78 -6.83 10.40
N PRO A 182 -10.23 -5.93 9.58
CA PRO A 182 -10.73 -5.72 8.23
C PRO A 182 -10.23 -6.77 7.24
N GLN A 183 -10.87 -6.90 6.07
CA GLN A 183 -10.76 -8.12 5.26
C GLN A 183 -10.08 -7.94 3.89
N LEU A 184 -9.37 -6.85 3.63
CA LEU A 184 -8.66 -6.67 2.36
C LEU A 184 -7.65 -7.81 2.10
N MET A 185 -6.85 -8.18 3.10
CA MET A 185 -5.86 -9.25 2.93
C MET A 185 -6.51 -10.65 2.79
N PRO A 186 -7.41 -11.07 3.69
CA PRO A 186 -8.13 -12.34 3.56
C PRO A 186 -8.84 -12.55 2.22
N THR A 187 -9.56 -11.54 1.72
CA THR A 187 -10.25 -11.61 0.43
C THR A 187 -9.29 -11.71 -0.77
N ASN A 188 -8.11 -11.09 -0.69
CA ASN A 188 -7.10 -11.24 -1.74
C ASN A 188 -6.42 -12.62 -1.67
N TRP A 189 -6.14 -13.13 -0.48
CA TRP A 189 -5.59 -14.48 -0.32
C TRP A 189 -6.55 -15.57 -0.78
N SER A 190 -7.84 -15.40 -0.53
CA SER A 190 -8.87 -16.37 -0.96
C SER A 190 -8.93 -16.53 -2.47
N LEU A 191 -8.53 -15.52 -3.26
CA LEU A 191 -8.40 -15.65 -4.71
C LEU A 191 -7.36 -16.70 -5.09
N THR A 192 -6.25 -16.82 -4.38
CA THR A 192 -5.27 -17.87 -4.64
C THR A 192 -5.90 -19.26 -4.50
N TYR A 193 -6.71 -19.44 -3.46
CA TYR A 193 -7.45 -20.69 -3.19
C TYR A 193 -8.55 -20.92 -4.23
N ALA A 194 -9.29 -19.89 -4.61
CA ALA A 194 -10.35 -19.97 -5.62
C ALA A 194 -9.80 -20.39 -7.00
N PHE A 195 -8.66 -19.84 -7.43
CA PHE A 195 -8.02 -20.23 -8.69
C PHE A 195 -7.55 -21.68 -8.67
N ILE A 196 -6.85 -22.07 -7.60
CA ILE A 196 -6.25 -23.40 -7.45
C ILE A 196 -7.34 -24.47 -7.24
N GLY A 197 -8.39 -24.13 -6.49
CA GLY A 197 -9.44 -25.04 -6.01
C GLY A 197 -9.07 -25.76 -4.72
N ASP A 198 -8.10 -25.26 -3.96
CA ASP A 198 -7.60 -25.88 -2.73
C ASP A 198 -6.95 -24.82 -1.83
N SER A 199 -7.42 -24.68 -0.58
CA SER A 199 -6.90 -23.74 0.40
C SER A 199 -5.70 -24.26 1.19
N SER A 200 -5.34 -25.54 1.05
CA SER A 200 -4.12 -26.09 1.65
C SER A 200 -2.85 -25.56 0.97
N ILE A 201 -2.95 -25.05 -0.26
CA ILE A 201 -1.83 -24.50 -1.03
C ILE A 201 -1.66 -23.00 -0.74
N GLN A 202 -1.04 -22.69 0.41
CA GLN A 202 -0.92 -21.33 0.95
C GLN A 202 0.24 -20.49 0.40
N LEU A 203 1.19 -21.12 -0.31
CA LEU A 203 2.46 -20.48 -0.71
C LEU A 203 2.29 -19.23 -1.59
N PHE A 204 1.23 -19.19 -2.41
CA PHE A 204 0.94 -18.03 -3.25
C PHE A 204 0.43 -16.86 -2.41
N ALA A 205 -0.50 -17.11 -1.48
CA ALA A 205 -1.02 -16.09 -0.57
C ALA A 205 0.10 -15.49 0.29
N LYS A 206 0.97 -16.34 0.86
CA LYS A 206 2.09 -15.89 1.69
C LYS A 206 3.09 -15.03 0.93
N SER A 207 3.44 -15.40 -0.31
CA SER A 207 4.45 -14.67 -1.09
C SER A 207 4.08 -13.22 -1.39
N LEU A 208 2.78 -12.85 -1.36
CA LEU A 208 2.32 -11.47 -1.52
C LEU A 208 2.87 -10.53 -0.44
N MET A 209 3.17 -11.05 0.75
CA MET A 209 3.43 -10.20 1.91
C MET A 209 4.75 -9.43 1.82
N SER A 210 5.76 -10.00 1.18
CA SER A 210 7.04 -9.31 0.96
C SER A 210 6.93 -8.18 -0.07
N LEU A 211 5.93 -8.22 -0.95
CA LEU A 211 5.73 -7.18 -1.97
C LEU A 211 5.36 -5.84 -1.36
N PHE A 212 4.74 -5.80 -0.17
CA PHE A 212 4.45 -4.56 0.53
C PHE A 212 5.71 -3.82 0.98
N VAL A 213 6.73 -4.54 1.46
CA VAL A 213 8.04 -3.93 1.82
C VAL A 213 8.72 -3.36 0.59
N ILE A 214 8.75 -4.13 -0.51
CA ILE A 214 9.29 -3.68 -1.79
C ILE A 214 8.53 -2.43 -2.24
N GLY A 215 7.20 -2.45 -2.18
CA GLY A 215 6.34 -1.32 -2.54
C GLY A 215 6.61 -0.07 -1.70
N ILE A 216 6.83 -0.22 -0.38
CA ILE A 216 7.21 0.89 0.51
C ILE A 216 8.53 1.53 0.08
N PHE A 217 9.56 0.71 -0.22
CA PHE A 217 10.84 1.25 -0.68
C PHE A 217 10.75 1.89 -2.07
N ILE A 218 9.98 1.30 -2.99
CA ILE A 218 9.77 1.87 -4.33
C ILE A 218 9.07 3.23 -4.25
N GLN A 219 8.13 3.43 -3.32
CA GLN A 219 7.48 4.73 -3.11
C GLN A 219 8.49 5.82 -2.71
N LEU A 220 9.35 5.54 -1.72
CA LEU A 220 10.38 6.50 -1.31
C LEU A 220 11.41 6.72 -2.43
N PHE A 221 11.74 5.67 -3.17
CA PHE A 221 12.66 5.76 -4.30
C PHE A 221 12.08 6.64 -5.42
N ASP A 222 10.79 6.50 -5.74
CA ASP A 222 10.08 7.35 -6.70
C ASP A 222 10.08 8.82 -6.26
N LEU A 223 9.87 9.10 -4.97
CA LEU A 223 9.96 10.45 -4.41
C LEU A 223 11.38 11.03 -4.51
N GLY A 224 12.41 10.22 -4.21
CA GLY A 224 13.81 10.61 -4.36
C GLY A 224 14.16 11.03 -5.79
N ILE A 225 13.70 10.25 -6.77
CA ILE A 225 13.85 10.57 -8.20
C ILE A 225 13.05 11.82 -8.57
N THR A 226 11.78 11.88 -8.16
CA THR A 226 10.84 12.96 -8.49
C THR A 226 11.35 14.31 -8.03
N PHE A 227 11.71 14.40 -6.75
CA PHE A 227 12.08 15.65 -6.10
C PHE A 227 13.57 15.94 -6.20
N ARG A 228 14.37 14.99 -6.72
CA ARG A 228 15.84 15.07 -6.76
C ARG A 228 16.43 15.34 -5.38
N GLN A 229 15.84 14.72 -4.36
CA GLN A 229 16.20 14.92 -2.96
C GLN A 229 16.78 13.63 -2.39
N PRO A 230 18.10 13.59 -2.08
CA PRO A 230 18.74 12.38 -1.58
C PRO A 230 18.26 11.94 -0.20
N GLY A 231 17.59 12.83 0.55
CA GLY A 231 16.96 12.51 1.83
C GLY A 231 15.96 11.36 1.74
N TYR A 232 15.24 11.19 0.62
CA TYR A 232 14.33 10.06 0.43
C TYR A 232 15.08 8.72 0.27
N PHE A 233 16.28 8.72 -0.33
CA PHE A 233 17.12 7.52 -0.41
C PHE A 233 17.69 7.17 0.97
N ALA A 234 18.14 8.15 1.73
CA ALA A 234 18.55 7.95 3.13
C ALA A 234 17.39 7.43 4.00
N ALA A 235 16.17 7.90 3.76
CA ALA A 235 14.97 7.41 4.44
C ALA A 235 14.73 5.91 4.21
N ILE A 236 15.04 5.36 3.02
CA ILE A 236 14.96 3.91 2.76
C ILE A 236 15.93 3.14 3.67
N VAL A 237 17.14 3.65 3.87
CA VAL A 237 18.16 3.02 4.73
C VAL A 237 17.68 2.97 6.18
N LEU A 238 17.19 4.11 6.70
CA LEU A 238 16.63 4.20 8.05
C LEU A 238 15.39 3.32 8.21
N LEU A 239 14.50 3.35 7.22
CA LEU A 239 13.26 2.58 7.26
C LEU A 239 13.52 1.08 7.27
N ARG A 240 14.54 0.56 6.57
CA ARG A 240 14.93 -0.84 6.74
C ARG A 240 15.32 -1.14 8.18
N ALA A 241 16.11 -0.27 8.82
CA ALA A 241 16.52 -0.51 10.20
C ALA A 241 15.30 -0.62 11.13
N LEU A 242 14.30 0.25 10.93
CA LEU A 242 13.02 0.19 11.65
C LEU A 242 12.24 -1.09 11.33
N ILE A 243 12.12 -1.46 10.06
CA ILE A 243 11.41 -2.67 9.63
C ILE A 243 12.04 -3.92 10.23
N VAL A 244 13.37 -4.08 10.15
CA VAL A 244 14.08 -5.23 10.75
C VAL A 244 13.86 -5.26 12.26
N LYS A 245 13.90 -4.10 12.92
CA LYS A 245 13.78 -4.02 14.37
C LYS A 245 12.37 -4.32 14.89
N PHE A 246 11.34 -3.80 14.23
CA PHE A 246 9.97 -3.81 14.74
C PHE A 246 9.05 -4.81 14.05
N ILE A 247 9.32 -5.17 12.79
CA ILE A 247 8.41 -5.96 11.94
C ILE A 247 9.11 -7.18 11.34
N GLY A 248 10.44 -7.34 11.51
CA GLY A 248 11.28 -8.28 10.77
C GLY A 248 10.69 -9.68 10.59
N GLU A 249 10.35 -10.36 11.68
CA GLU A 249 9.73 -11.70 11.67
C GLU A 249 8.29 -11.70 11.16
N GLY A 250 7.56 -10.59 11.32
CA GLY A 250 6.20 -10.43 10.84
C GLY A 250 6.09 -10.39 9.31
N ILE A 251 7.14 -9.92 8.60
CA ILE A 251 7.15 -9.83 7.13
C ILE A 251 7.07 -11.22 6.51
N SER A 252 7.93 -12.14 6.97
CA SER A 252 7.95 -13.52 6.47
C SER A 252 6.76 -14.31 6.96
N ASN A 253 6.19 -14.00 8.12
CA ASN A 253 5.04 -14.71 8.65
C ASN A 253 3.68 -14.24 8.08
N GLY A 254 3.67 -13.17 7.29
CA GLY A 254 2.45 -12.65 6.67
C GLY A 254 1.59 -11.77 7.55
N TYR A 255 2.23 -11.03 8.48
CA TYR A 255 1.54 -10.01 9.27
C TYR A 255 1.13 -8.82 8.40
N VAL A 256 -0.13 -8.41 8.53
CA VAL A 256 -0.75 -7.40 7.66
C VAL A 256 -0.35 -5.96 8.02
N ASP A 257 0.40 -5.75 9.10
CA ASP A 257 0.97 -4.46 9.51
C ASP A 257 1.73 -3.78 8.39
N THR A 258 2.56 -4.56 7.69
CA THR A 258 3.35 -4.07 6.55
C THR A 258 2.45 -3.62 5.40
N ALA A 259 1.34 -4.32 5.16
CA ALA A 259 0.37 -3.94 4.14
C ALA A 259 -0.36 -2.64 4.50
N ALA A 260 -0.75 -2.49 5.77
CA ALA A 260 -1.36 -1.25 6.25
C ALA A 260 -0.39 -0.06 6.16
N ALA A 261 0.88 -0.25 6.53
CA ALA A 261 1.93 0.74 6.37
C ALA A 261 2.17 1.11 4.90
N PHE A 262 2.12 0.14 3.99
CA PHE A 262 2.22 0.37 2.55
C PHE A 262 1.11 1.29 2.04
N PHE A 263 -0.16 1.00 2.36
CA PHE A 263 -1.28 1.85 1.94
C PHE A 263 -1.25 3.23 2.60
N ALA A 264 -0.84 3.30 3.86
CA ALA A 264 -0.68 4.56 4.59
C ALA A 264 0.37 5.46 3.90
N LEU A 265 1.57 4.94 3.65
CA LEU A 265 2.60 5.67 2.93
C LEU A 265 2.15 6.01 1.50
N LEU A 266 1.41 5.12 0.85
CA LEU A 266 0.95 5.34 -0.53
C LEU A 266 -0.06 6.49 -0.63
N SER A 267 -0.89 6.65 0.39
CA SER A 267 -1.75 7.83 0.51
C SER A 267 -0.91 9.10 0.66
N LEU A 268 0.10 9.13 1.53
CA LEU A 268 0.98 10.30 1.64
C LEU A 268 1.76 10.57 0.34
N HIS A 269 2.21 9.50 -0.32
CA HIS A 269 2.92 9.55 -1.60
C HIS A 269 2.11 10.28 -2.68
N THR A 270 0.79 10.07 -2.76
CA THR A 270 -0.04 10.78 -3.75
C THR A 270 -0.10 12.29 -3.47
N ILE A 271 -0.19 12.70 -2.20
CA ILE A 271 -0.19 14.12 -1.80
C ILE A 271 1.14 14.77 -2.17
N LEU A 272 2.26 14.12 -1.87
CA LEU A 272 3.59 14.63 -2.20
C LEU A 272 3.73 14.72 -3.72
N ARG A 273 3.46 13.65 -4.47
CA ARG A 273 3.54 13.67 -5.94
C ARG A 273 2.64 14.73 -6.58
N ALA A 274 1.46 14.97 -6.03
CA ALA A 274 0.54 16.01 -6.52
C ALA A 274 1.18 17.42 -6.51
N GLN A 275 2.12 17.69 -5.60
CA GLN A 275 2.85 18.97 -5.54
C GLN A 275 3.84 19.15 -6.69
N ALA A 276 4.37 18.06 -7.24
CA ALA A 276 5.30 18.10 -8.36
C ALA A 276 4.59 18.18 -9.73
N ILE A 277 3.26 18.00 -9.77
CA ILE A 277 2.47 18.02 -10.99
C ILE A 277 1.93 19.41 -11.26
N ASN A 278 2.21 19.95 -12.45
CA ASN A 278 1.72 21.25 -12.89
C ASN A 278 0.32 21.20 -13.51
N VAL A 279 -0.10 20.04 -14.03
CA VAL A 279 -1.38 19.86 -14.71
C VAL A 279 -2.48 19.50 -13.70
N GLU A 280 -3.48 20.38 -13.54
CA GLU A 280 -4.54 20.24 -12.53
C GLU A 280 -5.34 18.93 -12.65
N SER A 281 -5.62 18.45 -13.87
CA SER A 281 -6.35 17.19 -14.07
C SER A 281 -5.57 15.97 -13.56
N GLU A 282 -4.26 15.94 -13.80
CA GLU A 282 -3.37 14.87 -13.31
C GLU A 282 -3.22 14.93 -11.79
N ARG A 283 -3.08 16.15 -11.25
CA ARG A 283 -3.05 16.41 -9.80
C ARG A 283 -4.32 15.92 -9.10
N ARG A 284 -5.49 16.22 -9.69
CA ARG A 284 -6.79 15.76 -9.19
C ARG A 284 -6.89 14.24 -9.16
N ILE A 285 -6.39 13.55 -10.19
CA ILE A 285 -6.36 12.08 -10.20
C ILE A 285 -5.53 11.56 -9.01
N LEU A 286 -4.38 12.16 -8.71
CA LEU A 286 -3.56 11.77 -7.56
C LEU A 286 -4.28 11.94 -6.23
N TRP A 287 -4.99 13.07 -6.03
CA TRP A 287 -5.78 13.25 -4.81
C TRP A 287 -6.85 12.19 -4.66
N ILE A 288 -7.60 11.91 -5.73
CA ILE A 288 -8.64 10.88 -5.73
C ILE A 288 -8.03 9.50 -5.41
N MET A 289 -6.94 9.13 -6.08
CA MET A 289 -6.25 7.86 -5.84
C MET A 289 -5.80 7.73 -4.38
N GLY A 290 -5.28 8.79 -3.77
CA GLY A 290 -4.89 8.74 -2.36
C GLY A 290 -6.05 8.59 -1.39
N ILE A 291 -7.25 9.11 -1.71
CA ILE A 291 -8.46 8.85 -0.91
C ILE A 291 -8.75 7.33 -0.93
N PHE A 292 -8.71 6.71 -2.12
CA PHE A 292 -8.93 5.27 -2.26
C PHE A 292 -7.83 4.43 -1.59
N PHE A 293 -6.56 4.87 -1.63
CA PHE A 293 -5.48 4.21 -0.91
C PHE A 293 -5.60 4.33 0.60
N ALA A 294 -6.06 5.48 1.10
CA ALA A 294 -6.35 5.66 2.52
C ALA A 294 -7.54 4.78 2.95
N ALA A 295 -8.56 4.63 2.10
CA ALA A 295 -9.63 3.66 2.32
C ALA A 295 -9.09 2.22 2.33
N GLY A 296 -8.13 1.92 1.45
CA GLY A 296 -7.40 0.65 1.42
C GLY A 296 -6.64 0.38 2.72
N ALA A 297 -5.98 1.38 3.29
CA ALA A 297 -5.37 1.25 4.61
C ALA A 297 -6.41 0.84 5.66
N ALA A 298 -7.57 1.53 5.67
CA ALA A 298 -8.66 1.26 6.60
C ALA A 298 -9.21 -0.18 6.48
N VAL A 299 -9.33 -0.73 5.27
CA VAL A 299 -9.73 -2.14 5.09
C VAL A 299 -8.58 -3.15 5.19
N THR A 300 -7.35 -2.70 5.47
CA THR A 300 -6.18 -3.58 5.65
C THR A 300 -5.89 -3.88 7.12
N LYS A 301 -5.96 -2.86 8.00
CA LYS A 301 -5.82 -3.01 9.46
C LYS A 301 -6.55 -1.89 10.19
N GLN A 302 -6.98 -2.10 11.44
CA GLN A 302 -7.72 -1.08 12.22
C GLN A 302 -6.98 0.27 12.28
N ALA A 303 -5.65 0.26 12.42
CA ALA A 303 -4.85 1.49 12.43
C ALA A 303 -5.01 2.33 11.15
N GLY A 304 -5.35 1.70 10.02
CA GLY A 304 -5.63 2.38 8.76
C GLY A 304 -6.91 3.21 8.78
N VAL A 305 -7.85 2.95 9.69
CA VAL A 305 -9.08 3.75 9.84
C VAL A 305 -8.73 5.20 10.18
N TYR A 306 -7.65 5.45 10.92
CA TYR A 306 -7.17 6.80 11.22
C TYR A 306 -6.53 7.49 10.01
N ILE A 307 -5.92 6.72 9.12
CA ILE A 307 -5.27 7.25 7.91
C ILE A 307 -6.31 7.90 6.98
N PHE A 308 -7.51 7.36 6.89
CA PHE A 308 -8.57 7.91 6.02
C PHE A 308 -8.95 9.37 6.35
N PRO A 309 -9.38 9.73 7.57
CA PRO A 309 -9.66 11.12 7.92
C PRO A 309 -8.39 11.99 7.94
N ILE A 310 -7.23 11.46 8.35
CA ILE A 310 -5.96 12.19 8.30
C ILE A 310 -5.62 12.57 6.86
N TYR A 311 -5.79 11.68 5.90
CA TYR A 311 -5.54 11.96 4.50
C TYR A 311 -6.44 13.09 3.98
N LEU A 312 -7.73 13.09 4.34
CA LEU A 312 -8.66 14.15 3.96
C LEU A 312 -8.23 15.50 4.55
N LEU A 313 -7.84 15.51 5.83
CA LEU A 313 -7.33 16.69 6.52
C LEU A 313 -6.02 17.20 5.88
N LEU A 314 -5.05 16.32 5.64
CA LEU A 314 -3.79 16.67 5.03
C LEU A 314 -4.00 17.21 3.62
N THR A 315 -4.83 16.56 2.79
CA THR A 315 -5.17 17.06 1.46
C THR A 315 -5.75 18.47 1.54
N TYR A 316 -6.66 18.71 2.50
CA TYR A 316 -7.21 20.04 2.75
C TYR A 316 -6.14 21.06 3.16
N ILE A 317 -5.26 20.73 4.12
CA ILE A 317 -4.15 21.61 4.55
C ILE A 317 -3.20 21.92 3.39
N PHE A 318 -2.83 20.92 2.59
CA PHE A 318 -1.94 21.11 1.44
C PHE A 318 -2.59 21.96 0.34
N LEU A 319 -3.90 21.85 0.16
CA LEU A 319 -4.66 22.75 -0.72
C LEU A 319 -4.67 24.20 -0.21
N LEU A 320 -4.63 24.42 1.11
CA LEU A 320 -4.62 25.76 1.71
C LEU A 320 -3.23 26.44 1.74
N ARG A 321 -2.13 25.71 1.54
CA ARG A 321 -0.77 26.26 1.72
C ARG A 321 -0.38 27.22 0.57
N SER A 322 0.26 28.33 0.94
CA SER A 322 0.39 29.59 0.16
C SER A 322 1.08 29.55 -1.21
N ASN A 323 1.67 28.41 -1.63
CA ASN A 323 2.19 28.28 -3.00
C ASN A 323 1.05 28.14 -4.04
N TYR A 324 -0.18 27.93 -3.59
CA TYR A 324 -1.41 28.05 -4.37
C TYR A 324 -2.07 29.40 -4.09
N ARG A 325 -1.48 30.49 -4.61
CA ARG A 325 -2.02 31.87 -4.47
C ARG A 325 -3.45 32.02 -5.01
N GLU A 326 -3.92 31.08 -5.81
CA GLU A 326 -5.32 30.98 -6.24
C GLU A 326 -6.11 30.21 -5.19
N ARG A 327 -7.18 30.82 -4.67
CA ARG A 327 -8.14 30.16 -3.75
C ARG A 327 -8.45 28.76 -4.27
N VAL A 328 -8.37 27.76 -3.39
CA VAL A 328 -8.82 26.39 -3.68
C VAL A 328 -10.14 26.46 -4.41
N SER A 329 -10.17 25.96 -5.65
CA SER A 329 -11.40 26.04 -6.43
C SER A 329 -12.51 25.30 -5.68
N PRO A 330 -13.72 25.89 -5.52
CA PRO A 330 -14.85 25.19 -4.91
C PRO A 330 -15.11 23.82 -5.56
N THR A 331 -14.79 23.71 -6.84
CA THR A 331 -14.82 22.47 -7.62
C THR A 331 -13.87 21.40 -7.07
N ALA A 332 -12.63 21.75 -6.71
CA ALA A 332 -11.66 20.81 -6.15
C ALA A 332 -12.13 20.26 -4.79
N LEU A 333 -12.59 21.14 -3.91
CA LEU A 333 -13.13 20.74 -2.60
C LEU A 333 -14.37 19.85 -2.75
N ARG A 334 -15.31 20.24 -3.62
CA ARG A 334 -16.50 19.43 -3.94
C ARG A 334 -16.11 18.04 -4.42
N ASN A 335 -15.09 17.94 -5.29
CA ASN A 335 -14.63 16.65 -5.78
C ASN A 335 -14.03 15.79 -4.66
N ILE A 336 -13.21 16.37 -3.77
CA ILE A 336 -12.65 15.62 -2.63
C ILE A 336 -13.75 15.09 -1.73
N VAL A 337 -14.78 15.89 -1.45
CA VAL A 337 -15.92 15.43 -0.65
C VAL A 337 -16.69 14.32 -1.35
N ILE A 338 -17.04 14.49 -2.63
CA ILE A 338 -17.76 13.47 -3.41
C ILE A 338 -16.97 12.16 -3.45
N TRP A 339 -15.69 12.23 -3.81
CA TRP A 339 -14.85 11.03 -3.89
C TRP A 339 -14.52 10.45 -2.51
N GLY A 340 -14.48 11.28 -1.47
CA GLY A 340 -14.39 10.85 -0.07
C GLY A 340 -15.62 10.03 0.35
N ILE A 341 -16.81 10.47 -0.02
CA ILE A 341 -18.06 9.72 0.22
C ILE A 341 -18.07 8.41 -0.57
N PHE A 342 -17.66 8.42 -1.84
CA PHE A 342 -17.57 7.17 -2.60
C PHE A 342 -16.54 6.20 -2.04
N ALA A 343 -15.37 6.70 -1.64
CA ALA A 343 -14.32 5.88 -1.07
C ALA A 343 -14.68 5.35 0.32
N SER A 344 -15.48 6.08 1.12
CA SER A 344 -15.91 5.62 2.44
C SER A 344 -16.82 4.39 2.37
N LEU A 345 -17.47 4.13 1.23
CA LEU A 345 -18.22 2.89 1.00
C LEU A 345 -17.34 1.63 1.16
N ILE A 346 -16.04 1.72 0.90
CA ILE A 346 -15.09 0.61 1.01
C ILE A 346 -14.90 0.17 2.48
N PRO A 347 -14.47 1.05 3.42
CA PRO A 347 -14.42 0.69 4.83
C PRO A 347 -15.81 0.49 5.42
N LEU A 348 -16.83 1.27 5.02
CA LEU A 348 -18.19 1.10 5.53
C LEU A 348 -18.79 -0.27 5.19
N SER A 349 -18.44 -0.87 4.05
CA SER A 349 -18.94 -2.20 3.69
C SER A 349 -18.54 -3.26 4.73
N TRP A 350 -17.34 -3.15 5.31
CA TRP A 350 -16.89 -4.05 6.35
C TRP A 350 -17.27 -3.57 7.75
N TYR A 351 -16.86 -2.37 8.14
CA TYR A 351 -17.07 -1.88 9.50
C TYR A 351 -18.55 -1.68 9.82
N GLY A 352 -19.37 -1.25 8.85
CA GLY A 352 -20.82 -1.17 9.01
C GLY A 352 -21.46 -2.55 9.20
N PHE A 353 -21.02 -3.54 8.41
CA PHE A 353 -21.45 -4.93 8.57
C PHE A 353 -21.08 -5.49 9.95
N LYS A 354 -19.85 -5.28 10.43
CA LYS A 354 -19.41 -5.74 11.75
C LYS A 354 -20.13 -5.03 12.89
N LEU A 355 -20.41 -3.74 12.75
CA LEU A 355 -21.20 -3.00 13.74
C LEU A 355 -22.60 -3.61 13.90
N ILE A 356 -23.25 -4.00 12.80
CA ILE A 356 -24.55 -4.69 12.84
C ILE A 356 -24.43 -6.03 13.57
N LEU A 357 -23.45 -6.87 13.22
CA LEU A 357 -23.26 -8.17 13.88
C LEU A 357 -22.98 -8.04 15.38
N ILE A 358 -22.13 -7.09 15.77
CA ILE A 358 -21.81 -6.81 17.17
C ILE A 358 -23.05 -6.31 17.93
N SER A 359 -23.85 -5.44 17.30
CA SER A 359 -25.11 -4.95 17.91
C SER A 359 -26.15 -6.06 18.12
N GLN A 360 -26.08 -7.13 17.33
CA GLN A 360 -26.93 -8.32 17.44
C GLN A 360 -26.36 -9.39 18.37
N GLY A 361 -25.16 -9.19 18.93
CA GLY A 361 -24.47 -10.19 19.75
C GLY A 361 -23.93 -11.39 18.98
N VAL A 362 -23.84 -11.30 17.64
CA VAL A 362 -23.27 -12.36 16.79
C VAL A 362 -21.74 -12.35 16.80
N ASP A 363 -21.14 -11.19 17.06
CA ASP A 363 -19.70 -11.01 17.18
C ASP A 363 -19.35 -10.03 18.32
N GLU A 364 -18.07 -9.91 18.63
CA GLU A 364 -17.55 -9.11 19.74
C GLU A 364 -16.64 -7.97 19.29
N SER A 365 -16.60 -6.90 20.08
CA SER A 365 -15.67 -5.79 19.87
C SER A 365 -14.29 -6.12 20.45
N GLU A 366 -13.30 -6.29 19.57
CA GLU A 366 -11.88 -6.42 19.94
C GLU A 366 -11.38 -5.21 20.75
N VAL A 367 -11.91 -4.00 20.47
CA VAL A 367 -11.50 -2.77 21.17
C VAL A 367 -11.81 -2.86 22.66
N LEU A 368 -12.98 -3.39 23.02
CA LEU A 368 -13.38 -3.56 24.42
C LEU A 368 -12.53 -4.62 25.12
N ILE A 369 -12.25 -5.72 24.43
CA ILE A 369 -11.40 -6.81 24.94
C ILE A 369 -9.98 -6.31 25.20
N ASN A 370 -9.38 -5.63 24.21
CA ASN A 370 -8.02 -5.10 24.33
C ASN A 370 -7.92 -3.98 25.37
N ALA A 371 -8.94 -3.12 25.49
CA ALA A 371 -9.00 -2.13 26.56
C ALA A 371 -9.04 -2.80 27.93
N GLY A 372 -9.77 -3.90 28.07
CA GLY A 372 -9.79 -4.73 29.28
C GLY A 372 -8.43 -5.34 29.60
N TYR A 373 -7.76 -5.96 28.61
CA TYR A 373 -6.42 -6.52 28.79
C TYR A 373 -5.38 -5.44 29.11
N ALA A 374 -5.44 -4.29 28.46
CA ALA A 374 -4.56 -3.17 28.73
C ALA A 374 -4.77 -2.65 30.16
N ALA A 375 -6.02 -2.42 30.57
CA ALA A 375 -6.35 -2.02 31.93
C ALA A 375 -5.80 -3.03 32.94
N GLN A 376 -6.04 -4.33 32.74
CA GLN A 376 -5.53 -5.38 33.62
C GLN A 376 -3.99 -5.41 33.68
N ALA A 377 -3.32 -5.30 32.53
CA ALA A 377 -1.86 -5.30 32.42
C ALA A 377 -1.19 -4.11 33.14
N TYR A 378 -1.92 -3.01 33.31
CA TYR A 378 -1.48 -1.83 34.06
C TYR A 378 -2.14 -1.71 35.44
N GLY A 379 -2.73 -2.79 35.98
CA GLY A 379 -3.30 -2.79 37.33
C GLY A 379 -4.57 -1.95 37.48
N ASN A 380 -5.33 -1.79 36.39
CA ASN A 380 -6.54 -0.97 36.29
C ASN A 380 -6.36 0.49 36.70
N VAL A 381 -5.15 1.04 36.51
CA VAL A 381 -4.89 2.48 36.67
C VAL A 381 -5.61 3.29 35.60
N ASP A 382 -5.78 4.59 35.84
CA ASP A 382 -6.41 5.50 34.89
C ASP A 382 -5.61 5.61 33.58
N LEU A 383 -6.27 6.06 32.50
CA LEU A 383 -5.70 6.12 31.16
C LEU A 383 -4.41 6.96 31.09
N VAL A 384 -4.32 8.07 31.82
CA VAL A 384 -3.13 8.93 31.80
C VAL A 384 -1.95 8.17 32.41
N THR A 385 -2.17 7.49 33.53
CA THR A 385 -1.17 6.64 34.15
C THR A 385 -0.76 5.48 33.22
N GLN A 386 -1.70 4.84 32.52
CA GLN A 386 -1.38 3.81 31.53
C GLN A 386 -0.49 4.36 30.40
N ILE A 387 -0.80 5.55 29.88
CA ILE A 387 0.01 6.22 28.84
C ILE A 387 1.41 6.50 29.35
N VAL A 388 1.55 7.06 30.56
CA VAL A 388 2.86 7.35 31.16
C VAL A 388 3.67 6.06 31.35
N GLN A 389 3.06 5.00 31.88
CA GLN A 389 3.74 3.71 32.06
C GLN A 389 4.10 3.05 30.73
N ALA A 390 3.23 3.15 29.71
CA ALA A 390 3.53 2.68 28.37
C ALA A 390 4.73 3.43 27.77
N LEU A 391 4.76 4.77 27.87
CA LEU A 391 5.87 5.60 27.43
C LEU A 391 7.18 5.22 28.14
N GLN A 392 7.14 4.99 29.45
CA GLN A 392 8.31 4.54 30.20
C GLN A 392 8.84 3.19 29.72
N LYS A 393 7.96 2.25 29.31
CA LYS A 393 8.34 0.94 28.76
C LYS A 393 9.05 1.04 27.41
N PHE A 394 8.85 2.12 26.63
CA PHE A 394 9.55 2.31 25.37
C PHE A 394 11.04 2.66 25.55
N GLY A 395 11.47 3.10 26.75
CA GLY A 395 12.87 3.37 27.06
C GLY A 395 13.54 4.27 26.03
N VAL A 396 14.62 3.78 25.40
CA VAL A 396 15.37 4.53 24.37
C VAL A 396 14.54 4.81 23.10
N TYR A 397 13.46 4.07 22.85
CA TYR A 397 12.56 4.28 21.71
C TYR A 397 11.56 5.40 21.93
N LEU A 398 11.50 5.99 23.12
CA LEU A 398 10.74 7.21 23.37
C LEU A 398 11.17 8.35 22.43
N VAL A 399 12.43 8.36 21.97
CA VAL A 399 12.93 9.33 20.98
C VAL A 399 12.20 9.27 19.63
N LEU A 400 11.53 8.14 19.33
CA LEU A 400 10.73 7.99 18.12
C LEU A 400 9.33 8.60 18.28
N PHE A 401 8.86 8.83 19.50
CA PHE A 401 7.51 9.35 19.76
C PHE A 401 7.31 10.80 19.28
N PRO A 402 8.25 11.74 19.49
CA PRO A 402 8.19 13.09 18.91
C PRO A 402 8.28 13.13 17.38
N LEU A 403 8.67 12.03 16.73
CA LEU A 403 8.67 11.90 15.27
C LEU A 403 7.33 11.34 14.75
N ILE A 404 6.48 10.82 15.64
CA ILE A 404 5.17 10.21 15.35
C ILE A 404 4.01 11.20 15.67
N LEU A 405 4.20 12.09 16.65
CA LEU A 405 3.33 13.24 16.94
C LEU A 405 3.70 14.43 16.07
#